data_AF-A0A2J8P8A9-F1
#
_entry.id   AF-A0A2J8P8A9-F1
#
_cell.length_a   1.000
_cell.length_b   1.000
_cell.length_c   1.000
_cell.angle_alpha   90.00
_cell.angle_beta   90.00
_cell.angle_gamma   90.00
#
_symmetry.space_group_name_H-M   'P 1'
#
loop_
_entity.id
_entity.type
_entity.pdbx_description
1 polymer ?
#
loop_
_entity_poly.entity_id
_entity_poly.type
_entity_poly.pdbx_seq_one_letter_code
_entity_poly.pdbx_strand_id
1 'polypeptide(L)'
;WRQLFDVVIVQADKPSFFTDRRKPFRKLDEKGSLQWDRITRLEKGKIYRQGNLFDFLRLTEWRGPRVLYFGDHLYSDLADLMLRHGWRTGAIIPELEREIRIINTEQYMHSLTWQQALTGLLERMQTYQDAESRQVLAAWMKERQELSCLLNYRVDFTFYPRRTPLQHEAPLWMDQLCTGCMKTPFLGDMAHIR
;
A
#
# COMPACT_ATOMS: atom_id res chain seq x y z
N TRP A 1 3.86 -28.57 13.17
CA TRP A 1 3.41 -27.17 12.90
C TRP A 1 2.45 -26.64 13.95
N ARG A 2 1.43 -27.38 14.41
CA ARG A 2 0.45 -26.88 15.41
C ARG A 2 1.05 -26.32 16.71
N GLN A 3 2.23 -26.82 17.11
CA GLN A 3 2.95 -26.35 18.30
C GLN A 3 3.55 -24.93 18.14
N LEU A 4 3.71 -24.44 16.90
CA LEU A 4 4.21 -23.09 16.60
C LEU A 4 3.16 -22.01 16.89
N PHE A 5 1.89 -22.39 17.03
CA PHE A 5 0.76 -21.48 17.18
C PHE A 5 0.09 -21.73 18.53
N ASP A 6 -0.13 -20.66 19.30
CA ASP A 6 -0.88 -20.75 20.55
C ASP A 6 -2.38 -20.89 20.30
N VAL A 7 -2.88 -20.35 19.18
CA VAL A 7 -4.27 -20.48 18.74
C VAL A 7 -4.30 -20.71 17.23
N VAL A 8 -5.08 -21.70 16.78
CA VAL A 8 -5.33 -21.96 15.36
C VAL A 8 -6.82 -21.79 15.06
N ILE A 9 -7.17 -20.82 14.22
CA ILE A 9 -8.54 -20.58 13.77
C ILE A 9 -8.60 -20.85 12.26
N VAL A 10 -9.51 -21.73 11.85
CA VAL A 10 -9.76 -22.09 10.45
C VAL A 10 -11.12 -21.58 10.00
N GLN A 11 -11.26 -21.24 8.72
CA GLN A 11 -12.50 -20.72 8.15
C GLN A 11 -13.11 -19.59 9.00
N ALA A 12 -12.29 -18.59 9.32
CA ALA A 12 -12.72 -17.40 10.07
C ALA A 12 -13.79 -16.59 9.32
N ASP A 13 -13.94 -16.80 8.00
CA ASP A 13 -14.90 -16.10 7.15
C ASP A 13 -14.62 -14.58 7.11
N LYS A 14 -13.38 -14.22 6.77
CA LYS A 14 -12.99 -12.82 6.55
C LYS A 14 -13.76 -12.24 5.34
N PRO A 15 -14.24 -11.00 5.39
CA PRO A 15 -14.04 -9.98 6.43
C PRO A 15 -15.01 -10.06 7.62
N SER A 16 -16.04 -10.92 7.55
CA SER A 16 -17.08 -11.04 8.60
C SER A 16 -16.48 -11.31 9.99
N PHE A 17 -15.33 -11.99 10.07
CA PHE A 17 -14.62 -12.17 11.33
C PHE A 17 -14.34 -10.86 12.09
N PHE A 18 -14.03 -9.78 11.37
CA PHE A 18 -13.67 -8.47 11.95
C PHE A 18 -14.90 -7.61 12.24
N THR A 19 -15.94 -7.74 11.42
CA THR A 19 -17.12 -6.85 11.46
C THR A 19 -18.31 -7.45 12.20
N ASP A 20 -18.54 -8.75 12.06
CA ASP A 20 -19.69 -9.48 12.62
C ASP A 20 -19.33 -10.10 13.98
N ARG A 21 -20.29 -10.06 14.91
CA ARG A 21 -20.18 -10.66 16.27
C ARG A 21 -21.07 -11.88 16.46
N ARG A 22 -21.85 -12.28 15.44
CA ARG A 22 -22.87 -13.33 15.58
C ARG A 22 -22.30 -14.74 15.58
N LYS A 23 -21.13 -14.96 14.96
CA LYS A 23 -20.54 -16.29 14.80
C LYS A 23 -19.65 -16.63 16.00
N PRO A 24 -20.01 -17.62 16.85
CA PRO A 24 -19.16 -18.06 17.95
C PRO A 24 -18.04 -18.97 17.47
N PHE A 25 -16.98 -19.10 18.27
CA PHE A 25 -15.96 -20.12 18.05
C PHE A 25 -16.52 -21.52 18.27
N ARG A 26 -16.09 -22.47 17.45
CA ARG A 26 -16.40 -23.91 17.60
C ARG A 26 -15.13 -24.73 17.58
N LYS A 27 -14.95 -25.67 18.49
CA LYS A 27 -13.78 -26.54 18.54
C LYS A 27 -13.93 -27.67 17.52
N LEU A 28 -12.89 -27.96 16.74
CA LEU A 28 -12.84 -29.17 15.92
C LEU A 28 -12.26 -30.32 16.75
N ASP A 29 -12.92 -31.47 16.66
CA ASP A 29 -12.37 -32.74 17.10
C ASP A 29 -11.28 -33.25 16.14
N GLU A 30 -10.49 -34.23 16.58
CA GLU A 30 -9.44 -34.88 15.77
C GLU A 30 -10.01 -35.54 14.50
N LYS A 31 -11.29 -35.95 14.55
CA LYS A 31 -12.05 -36.50 13.42
C LYS A 31 -12.66 -35.43 12.50
N GLY A 32 -12.42 -34.14 12.76
CA GLY A 32 -12.96 -33.01 11.98
C GLY A 32 -14.42 -32.64 12.29
N SER A 33 -15.05 -33.29 13.26
CA SER A 33 -16.41 -32.96 13.70
C SER A 33 -16.43 -31.70 14.58
N LEU A 34 -17.50 -30.91 14.47
CA LEU A 34 -17.67 -29.69 15.26
C LEU A 34 -18.27 -30.01 16.62
N GLN A 35 -17.59 -29.56 17.67
CA GLN A 35 -18.14 -29.52 19.02
C GLN A 35 -18.98 -28.25 19.19
N TRP A 36 -20.15 -28.42 19.78
CA TRP A 36 -21.13 -27.34 20.00
C TRP A 36 -21.01 -26.68 21.37
N ASP A 37 -20.07 -27.14 22.19
CA ASP A 37 -19.81 -26.56 23.50
C ASP A 37 -19.34 -25.11 23.39
N ARG A 38 -19.82 -24.29 24.31
CA ARG A 38 -19.41 -22.89 24.41
C ARG A 38 -17.92 -22.81 24.76
N ILE A 39 -17.15 -22.11 23.94
CA ILE A 39 -15.72 -21.89 24.18
C ILE A 39 -15.53 -20.76 25.20
N THR A 40 -14.91 -21.09 26.34
CA THR A 40 -14.55 -20.14 27.41
C THR A 40 -13.08 -19.74 27.40
N ARG A 41 -12.21 -20.54 26.77
CA ARG A 41 -10.78 -20.26 26.60
C ARG A 41 -10.24 -20.92 25.33
N LEU A 42 -9.22 -20.29 24.74
CA LEU A 42 -8.48 -20.83 23.59
C LEU A 42 -7.26 -21.61 24.11
N GLU A 43 -7.16 -22.88 23.71
CA GLU A 43 -6.13 -23.82 24.14
C GLU A 43 -5.11 -24.09 23.04
N LYS A 44 -3.83 -24.16 23.41
CA LYS A 44 -2.74 -24.51 22.49
C LYS A 44 -2.91 -25.92 21.96
N GLY A 45 -2.69 -26.08 20.65
CA GLY A 45 -2.80 -27.36 19.95
C GLY A 45 -4.22 -27.76 19.55
N LYS A 46 -5.25 -26.98 19.93
CA LYS A 46 -6.63 -27.18 19.48
C LYS A 46 -6.93 -26.28 18.27
N ILE A 47 -7.83 -26.74 17.42
CA ILE A 47 -8.26 -26.01 16.21
C ILE A 47 -9.69 -25.51 16.43
N TYR A 48 -9.90 -24.25 16.11
CA TYR A 48 -11.19 -23.58 16.21
C TYR A 48 -11.70 -23.20 14.83
N ARG A 49 -13.00 -23.28 14.60
CA ARG A 49 -13.68 -22.82 13.37
C ARG A 49 -14.46 -21.54 13.65
N GLN A 50 -14.59 -20.68 12.64
CA GLN A 50 -15.39 -19.45 12.71
C GLN A 50 -14.92 -18.56 13.87
N GLY A 51 -15.87 -17.89 14.54
CA GLY A 51 -15.59 -16.91 15.58
C GLY A 51 -15.67 -15.49 15.07
N ASN A 52 -15.27 -14.58 15.96
CA ASN A 52 -15.22 -13.15 15.69
C ASN A 52 -14.07 -12.52 16.49
N LEU A 53 -13.59 -11.37 16.00
CA LEU A 53 -12.49 -10.64 16.61
C LEU A 53 -12.81 -10.19 18.05
N PHE A 54 -14.05 -9.82 18.33
CA PHE A 54 -14.45 -9.34 19.65
C PHE A 54 -14.31 -10.43 20.72
N ASP A 55 -14.85 -11.63 20.46
CA ASP A 55 -14.67 -12.79 21.33
C ASP A 55 -13.20 -13.22 21.39
N PHE A 56 -12.46 -13.14 20.27
CA PHE A 56 -11.03 -13.46 20.27
C PHE A 56 -10.28 -12.56 21.25
N LEU A 57 -10.45 -11.24 21.14
CA LEU A 57 -9.86 -10.24 22.03
C LEU A 57 -10.27 -10.43 23.49
N ARG A 58 -11.51 -10.84 23.74
CA ARG A 58 -12.00 -11.13 25.09
C ARG A 58 -11.36 -12.40 25.67
N LEU A 59 -11.18 -13.43 24.85
CA LEU A 59 -10.65 -14.73 25.27
C LEU A 59 -9.13 -14.75 25.42
N THR A 60 -8.41 -13.94 24.62
CA THR A 60 -6.93 -13.86 24.67
C THR A 60 -6.42 -12.73 25.53
N GLU A 61 -7.24 -11.71 25.78
CA GLU A 61 -6.87 -10.47 26.45
C GLU A 61 -5.76 -9.67 25.74
N TRP A 62 -5.46 -10.00 24.48
CA TRP A 62 -4.45 -9.31 23.69
C TRP A 62 -4.99 -7.95 23.23
N ARG A 63 -4.45 -6.85 23.78
CA ARG A 63 -5.00 -5.50 23.54
C ARG A 63 -3.94 -4.49 23.09
N GLY A 64 -4.42 -3.53 22.30
CA GLY A 64 -3.69 -2.33 21.91
C GLY A 64 -2.47 -2.59 21.02
N PRO A 65 -1.42 -1.74 21.10
CA PRO A 65 -0.30 -1.73 20.16
C PRO A 65 0.67 -2.90 20.33
N ARG A 66 0.42 -3.79 21.30
CA ARG A 66 1.20 -5.00 21.54
C ARG A 66 0.85 -6.12 20.55
N VAL A 67 -0.22 -5.95 19.77
CA VAL A 67 -0.64 -6.91 18.75
C VAL A 67 -0.21 -6.43 17.38
N LEU A 68 0.41 -7.33 16.62
CA LEU A 68 0.79 -7.14 15.23
C LEU A 68 0.05 -8.16 14.37
N TYR A 69 -0.81 -7.69 13.47
CA TYR A 69 -1.51 -8.52 12.51
C TYR A 69 -0.82 -8.46 11.15
N PHE A 70 -0.61 -9.62 10.53
CA PHE A 70 -0.12 -9.71 9.15
C PHE A 70 -1.23 -10.20 8.22
N GLY A 71 -1.37 -9.55 7.06
CA GLY A 71 -2.35 -9.94 6.06
C GLY A 71 -1.96 -9.46 4.66
N ASP A 72 -2.51 -10.12 3.65
CA ASP A 72 -2.33 -9.84 2.22
C ASP A 72 -3.42 -8.90 1.67
N HIS A 73 -4.58 -8.82 2.34
CA HIS A 73 -5.69 -7.97 1.93
C HIS A 73 -5.72 -6.63 2.68
N LEU A 74 -5.21 -5.56 2.05
CA LEU A 74 -5.09 -4.23 2.65
C LEU A 74 -6.39 -3.67 3.22
N TYR A 75 -7.47 -3.71 2.43
CA TYR A 75 -8.72 -3.03 2.76
C TYR A 75 -9.65 -3.84 3.67
N SER A 76 -9.78 -5.15 3.42
CA SER A 76 -10.71 -5.99 4.17
C SER A 76 -10.20 -6.39 5.55
N ASP A 77 -8.87 -6.43 5.72
CA ASP A 77 -8.26 -6.97 6.94
C ASP A 77 -7.60 -5.90 7.82
N LEU A 78 -7.01 -4.84 7.26
CA LEU A 78 -6.12 -3.95 8.05
C LEU A 78 -6.79 -2.68 8.59
N ALA A 79 -7.73 -2.09 7.84
CA ALA A 79 -8.26 -0.77 8.17
C ALA A 79 -9.02 -0.73 9.51
N ASP A 80 -9.93 -1.68 9.73
CA ASP A 80 -10.71 -1.74 10.98
C ASP A 80 -9.86 -2.13 12.19
N LEU A 81 -8.85 -2.98 12.02
CA LEU A 81 -7.93 -3.39 13.09
C LEU A 81 -7.12 -2.20 13.62
N MET A 82 -6.62 -1.37 12.70
CA MET A 82 -5.84 -0.19 13.07
C MET A 82 -6.73 0.89 13.71
N LEU A 83 -7.86 1.21 13.09
CA LEU A 83 -8.73 2.30 13.53
C LEU A 83 -9.51 2.00 14.82
N ARG A 84 -10.01 0.77 14.98
CA ARG A 84 -10.92 0.43 16.09
C ARG A 84 -10.24 -0.27 17.26
N HIS A 85 -9.15 -1.00 17.00
CA HIS A 85 -8.48 -1.84 18.01
C HIS A 85 -7.07 -1.40 18.35
N GLY A 86 -6.52 -0.41 17.62
CA GLY A 86 -5.17 0.11 17.85
C GLY A 86 -4.08 -0.94 17.63
N TRP A 87 -4.36 -1.96 16.82
CA TRP A 87 -3.39 -2.99 16.46
C TRP A 87 -2.42 -2.43 15.43
N ARG A 88 -1.16 -2.89 15.50
CA ARG A 88 -0.22 -2.67 14.41
C ARG A 88 -0.52 -3.66 13.29
N THR A 89 -0.38 -3.23 12.05
CA THR A 89 -0.68 -4.04 10.87
C THR A 89 0.52 -4.09 9.94
N GLY A 90 0.89 -5.28 9.48
CA GLY A 90 1.87 -5.52 8.43
C GLY A 90 1.17 -6.08 7.19
N ALA A 91 1.32 -5.39 6.06
CA ALA A 91 0.84 -5.92 4.78
C ALA A 91 1.90 -6.82 4.14
N ILE A 92 1.48 -7.97 3.61
CA ILE A 92 2.33 -8.85 2.80
C ILE A 92 1.89 -8.67 1.35
N ILE A 93 2.73 -8.05 0.52
CA ILE A 93 2.42 -7.73 -0.88
C ILE A 93 3.53 -8.33 -1.75
N PRO A 94 3.37 -9.58 -2.24
CA PRO A 94 4.38 -10.24 -3.07
C PRO A 94 4.67 -9.49 -4.38
N GLU A 95 3.66 -8.83 -4.95
CA GLU A 95 3.77 -8.07 -6.20
C GLU A 95 4.72 -6.88 -6.06
N LEU A 96 4.88 -6.35 -4.84
CA LEU A 96 5.71 -5.18 -4.57
C LEU A 96 7.19 -5.42 -4.91
N GLU A 97 7.68 -6.66 -4.78
CA GLU A 97 9.07 -6.98 -5.15
C GLU A 97 9.32 -6.70 -6.63
N ARG A 98 8.40 -7.11 -7.51
CA ARG A 98 8.50 -6.85 -8.94
C ARG A 98 8.45 -5.36 -9.23
N GLU A 99 7.54 -4.64 -8.58
CA GLU A 99 7.41 -3.19 -8.76
C GLU A 99 8.67 -2.44 -8.34
N ILE A 100 9.26 -2.78 -7.19
CA ILE A 100 10.53 -2.18 -6.74
C ILE A 100 11.63 -2.42 -7.77
N ARG A 101 11.72 -3.61 -8.36
CA ARG A 101 12.72 -3.90 -9.40
C ARG A 101 12.52 -3.02 -10.64
N ILE A 102 11.28 -2.86 -11.10
CA ILE A 102 10.95 -2.02 -12.26
C ILE A 102 11.25 -0.55 -11.98
N ILE A 103 10.80 -0.04 -10.83
CA ILE A 103 10.97 1.36 -10.43
C ILE A 103 12.45 1.75 -10.34
N ASN A 104 13.31 0.81 -9.90
CA ASN A 104 14.75 1.04 -9.79
C ASN A 104 15.51 0.93 -11.13
N THR A 105 14.83 0.66 -12.25
CA THR A 105 15.49 0.68 -13.57
C THR A 105 15.74 2.12 -14.04
N GLU A 106 16.89 2.37 -14.68
CA GLU A 106 17.24 3.69 -15.21
C GLU A 106 16.18 4.21 -16.19
N GLN A 107 15.68 3.33 -17.05
CA GLN A 107 14.64 3.66 -18.04
C GLN A 107 13.38 4.19 -17.35
N TYR A 108 12.91 3.53 -16.30
CA TYR A 108 11.73 3.95 -15.54
C TYR A 108 11.99 5.28 -14.81
N MET A 109 13.13 5.40 -14.13
CA MET A 109 13.50 6.63 -13.42
C MET A 109 13.61 7.83 -14.36
N HIS A 110 14.24 7.66 -15.53
CA HIS A 110 14.36 8.72 -16.54
C HIS A 110 12.98 9.13 -17.09
N SER A 111 12.17 8.14 -17.46
CA SER A 111 10.83 8.37 -18.00
C SER A 111 9.93 9.08 -16.98
N LEU A 112 10.00 8.69 -15.71
CA LEU A 112 9.25 9.33 -14.63
C LEU A 112 9.73 10.77 -14.37
N THR A 113 11.04 11.00 -14.32
CA THR A 113 11.63 12.34 -14.13
C THR A 113 11.19 13.27 -15.26
N TRP A 114 11.23 12.77 -16.50
CA TRP A 114 10.79 13.54 -17.64
C TRP A 114 9.29 13.85 -17.63
N GLN A 115 8.46 12.88 -17.24
CA GLN A 115 7.02 13.09 -17.07
C GLN A 115 6.71 14.17 -16.02
N GLN A 116 7.47 14.23 -14.93
CA GLN A 116 7.35 15.27 -13.91
C GLN A 116 7.78 16.65 -14.45
N ALA A 117 8.90 16.72 -15.17
CA ALA A 117 9.36 17.96 -15.81
C ALA A 117 8.33 18.49 -16.83
N LEU A 118 7.82 17.62 -17.71
CA LEU A 118 6.76 17.95 -18.66
C LEU A 118 5.49 18.46 -17.96
N THR A 119 5.11 17.86 -16.83
CA THR A 119 3.94 18.31 -16.08
C THR A 119 4.15 19.73 -15.52
N GLY A 120 5.33 20.02 -14.95
CA GLY A 120 5.65 21.36 -14.47
C GLY A 120 5.74 22.41 -15.59
N LEU A 121 6.25 22.04 -16.77
CA LEU A 121 6.28 22.91 -17.94
C LEU A 121 4.85 23.19 -18.47
N LEU A 122 4.01 22.16 -18.54
CA LEU A 122 2.60 22.30 -18.94
C LEU A 122 1.84 23.21 -17.98
N GLU A 123 2.02 23.08 -16.67
CA GLU A 123 1.39 23.96 -15.67
C GLU A 123 1.81 25.42 -15.84
N ARG A 124 3.09 25.69 -16.11
CA ARG A 124 3.61 27.05 -16.35
C ARG A 124 3.14 27.66 -17.66
N MET A 125 2.94 26.84 -18.70
CA MET A 125 2.54 27.32 -20.03
C MET A 125 1.03 27.55 -20.19
N GLN A 126 0.20 27.15 -19.21
CA GLN A 126 -1.24 27.40 -19.23
C GLN A 126 -1.64 28.89 -19.29
N THR A 127 -0.72 29.80 -18.95
CA THR A 127 -0.96 31.25 -19.01
C THR A 127 -0.83 31.84 -20.42
N TYR A 128 -0.26 31.10 -21.37
CA TYR A 128 0.00 31.57 -22.74
C TYR A 128 -1.10 31.08 -23.69
N GLN A 129 -1.66 31.99 -24.51
CA GLN A 129 -2.81 31.69 -25.38
C GLN A 129 -2.51 31.80 -26.88
N ASP A 130 -1.28 32.11 -27.25
CA ASP A 130 -0.83 32.24 -28.64
C ASP A 130 -0.86 30.89 -29.39
N ALA A 131 -0.96 30.99 -30.71
CA ALA A 131 -1.13 29.83 -31.58
C ALA A 131 0.08 28.89 -31.57
N GLU A 132 1.29 29.43 -31.41
CA GLU A 132 2.53 28.66 -31.30
C GLU A 132 2.58 27.90 -29.97
N SER A 133 2.31 28.56 -28.84
CA SER A 133 2.23 27.92 -27.52
C SER A 133 1.20 26.80 -27.50
N ARG A 134 0.05 26.96 -28.17
CA ARG A 134 -0.95 25.88 -28.29
C ARG A 134 -0.43 24.65 -29.03
N GLN A 135 0.41 24.82 -30.06
CA GLN A 135 1.02 23.70 -30.77
C GLN A 135 2.07 22.98 -29.89
N VAL A 136 2.89 23.75 -29.17
CA VAL A 136 3.88 23.19 -28.22
C VAL A 136 3.20 22.43 -27.09
N LEU A 137 2.13 23.00 -26.51
CA LEU A 137 1.31 22.35 -25.49
C LEU A 137 0.73 21.02 -26.01
N ALA A 138 0.20 21.00 -27.24
CA ALA A 138 -0.33 19.77 -27.84
C ALA A 138 0.75 18.70 -28.05
N ALA A 139 1.95 19.09 -28.47
CA ALA A 139 3.09 18.18 -28.63
C ALA A 139 3.54 17.59 -27.28
N TRP A 140 3.68 18.42 -26.24
CA TRP A 140 4.05 17.96 -24.89
C TRP A 140 2.97 17.12 -24.23
N MET A 141 1.69 17.41 -24.48
CA MET A 141 0.59 16.55 -24.02
C MET A 141 0.65 15.17 -24.68
N LYS A 142 1.01 15.10 -25.97
CA LYS A 142 1.20 13.84 -26.70
C LYS A 142 2.40 13.05 -26.16
N GLU A 143 3.54 13.71 -25.98
CA GLU A 143 4.75 13.09 -25.44
C GLU A 143 4.52 12.55 -24.01
N ARG A 144 3.84 13.33 -23.17
CA ARG A 144 3.43 12.88 -21.82
C ARG A 144 2.54 11.63 -21.87
N GLN A 145 1.64 11.53 -22.86
CA GLN A 145 0.78 10.36 -23.04
C GLN A 145 1.59 9.11 -23.44
N GLU A 146 2.57 9.27 -24.33
CA GLU A 146 3.45 8.18 -24.77
C GLU A 146 4.29 7.62 -23.61
N LEU A 147 4.86 8.50 -22.78
CA LEU A 147 5.58 8.10 -21.56
C LEU A 147 4.67 7.39 -20.56
N SER A 148 3.43 7.85 -20.39
CA SER A 148 2.46 7.19 -19.51
C SER A 148 2.14 5.75 -19.96
N CYS A 149 2.06 5.51 -21.27
CA CYS A 149 1.87 4.17 -21.81
C CYS A 149 3.08 3.26 -21.55
N LEU A 150 4.30 3.80 -21.67
CA LEU A 150 5.55 3.06 -21.43
C LEU A 150 5.73 2.64 -19.97
N LEU A 151 5.29 3.46 -19.02
CA LEU A 151 5.36 3.13 -17.61
C LEU A 151 4.35 2.04 -17.21
N ASN A 152 3.37 1.69 -18.07
CA ASN A 152 2.30 0.72 -17.79
C ASN A 152 1.54 0.99 -16.47
N TYR A 153 1.57 2.23 -15.99
CA TYR A 153 0.89 2.69 -14.79
C TYR A 153 -0.27 3.60 -15.20
N ARG A 154 -1.46 3.35 -14.66
CA ARG A 154 -2.53 4.37 -14.68
C ARG A 154 -2.08 5.53 -13.79
N VAL A 155 -2.15 6.74 -14.33
CA VAL A 155 -1.83 8.02 -13.66
C VAL A 155 -2.55 8.17 -12.30
N ASP A 156 -3.67 7.47 -12.13
CA ASP A 156 -4.52 7.51 -10.94
C ASP A 156 -4.04 6.64 -9.76
N PHE A 157 -3.09 5.71 -9.96
CA PHE A 157 -2.77 4.65 -8.97
C PHE A 157 -1.31 4.57 -8.55
N THR A 158 -0.49 5.58 -8.82
CA THR A 158 0.91 5.55 -8.39
C THR A 158 1.04 5.74 -6.88
N PHE A 159 1.15 4.63 -6.15
CA PHE A 159 1.32 4.63 -4.70
C PHE A 159 2.79 4.88 -4.35
N TYR A 160 3.12 6.13 -4.08
CA TYR A 160 4.37 6.49 -3.41
C TYR A 160 4.11 6.48 -1.90
N PRO A 161 4.72 5.59 -1.10
CA PRO A 161 4.81 5.83 0.33
C PRO A 161 5.74 7.03 0.54
N ARG A 162 5.18 8.24 0.38
CA ARG A 162 5.88 9.49 0.68
C ARG A 162 5.87 9.64 2.20
N ARG A 163 7.03 9.93 2.80
CA ARG A 163 7.01 10.75 4.01
C ARG A 163 6.28 12.03 3.62
N THR A 164 5.20 12.36 4.30
CA THR A 164 4.56 13.67 4.14
C THR A 164 5.56 14.68 4.69
N PRO A 165 6.23 15.48 3.82
CA PRO A 165 7.15 16.49 4.33
C PRO A 165 6.32 17.51 5.09
N LEU A 166 6.82 17.96 6.24
CA LEU A 166 6.18 19.06 6.95
C LEU A 166 6.28 20.33 6.10
N GLN A 167 5.40 21.33 6.32
CA GLN A 167 5.32 22.53 5.47
C GLN A 167 6.65 23.28 5.30
N HIS A 168 7.60 23.10 6.21
CA HIS A 168 8.94 23.70 6.15
C HIS A 168 9.97 22.87 5.35
N GLU A 169 9.68 21.62 5.01
CA GLU A 169 10.52 20.71 4.20
C GLU A 169 10.14 20.76 2.70
N ALA A 170 9.00 21.42 2.37
CA ALA A 170 8.44 21.52 1.02
C ALA A 170 9.35 22.22 -0.05
N PRO A 171 10.19 23.22 0.29
CA PRO A 171 11.11 23.81 -0.70
C PRO A 171 12.35 22.93 -0.94
N LEU A 172 12.82 22.19 0.07
CA LEU A 172 14.04 21.39 0.01
C LEU A 172 13.85 20.04 -0.69
N TRP A 173 12.65 19.46 -0.66
CA TRP A 173 12.40 18.15 -1.27
C TRP A 173 12.22 18.18 -2.79
N MET A 174 11.69 19.28 -3.36
CA MET A 174 11.65 19.45 -4.83
C MET A 174 13.07 19.50 -5.40
N ASP A 175 13.98 20.20 -4.72
CA ASP A 175 15.42 20.16 -5.05
C ASP A 175 16.08 18.81 -4.70
N GLN A 176 15.51 18.03 -3.77
CA GLN A 176 16.01 16.69 -3.42
C GLN A 176 15.58 15.55 -4.34
N LEU A 177 14.51 15.70 -5.11
CA LEU A 177 14.26 14.82 -6.25
C LEU A 177 15.34 15.00 -7.32
N CYS A 178 15.87 16.21 -7.47
CA CYS A 178 17.04 16.47 -8.31
C CYS A 178 18.35 15.98 -7.66
N THR A 179 18.48 16.02 -6.32
CA THR A 179 19.74 15.64 -5.64
C THR A 179 19.85 14.17 -5.22
N GLY A 180 18.75 13.41 -5.10
CA GLY A 180 18.79 11.94 -5.11
C GLY A 180 19.12 11.37 -6.49
N CYS A 181 18.86 12.15 -7.54
CA CYS A 181 19.20 11.89 -8.93
C CYS A 181 20.54 12.54 -9.35
N MET A 182 21.31 13.15 -8.43
CA MET A 182 22.62 13.78 -8.72
C MET A 182 23.74 12.77 -9.06
N LYS A 183 23.43 11.50 -9.24
CA LYS A 183 24.34 10.53 -9.87
C LYS A 183 24.02 10.23 -11.32
N THR A 184 23.03 10.91 -11.92
CA THR A 184 22.82 10.86 -13.36
C THR A 184 23.54 12.04 -14.03
N PRO A 185 24.49 11.79 -14.95
CA PRO A 185 25.34 12.84 -15.52
C PRO A 185 24.64 13.81 -16.49
N PHE A 186 23.31 13.75 -16.65
CA PHE A 186 22.61 14.36 -17.79
C PHE A 186 21.68 15.55 -17.46
N LEU A 187 21.70 16.07 -16.23
CA LEU A 187 20.98 17.32 -15.92
C LEU A 187 21.60 18.57 -16.61
N GLY A 188 22.79 18.44 -17.20
CA GLY A 188 23.46 19.52 -17.95
C GLY A 188 22.71 19.94 -19.22
N ASP A 189 22.03 19.00 -19.89
CA ASP A 189 21.41 19.28 -21.19
C ASP A 189 20.05 19.99 -21.06
N MET A 190 19.40 19.94 -19.89
CA MET A 190 18.14 20.64 -19.64
C MET A 190 18.33 22.12 -19.26
N ALA A 191 19.55 22.56 -18.96
CA ALA A 191 19.85 23.97 -18.68
C ALA A 191 19.85 24.86 -19.94
N HIS A 192 19.73 24.27 -21.13
CA HIS A 192 19.82 24.96 -22.42
C HIS A 192 18.47 25.24 -23.11
N ILE A 193 17.35 24.82 -22.51
CA ILE A 193 16.02 25.24 -22.97
C ILE A 193 15.71 26.58 -22.30
N ARG A 194 16.15 27.67 -22.94
CA ARG A 194 15.82 29.05 -22.60
C ARG A 194 15.06 29.70 -23.74
#